data_AF-A0A4Q7YUD2-F1
#
_entry.id   AF-A0A4Q7YUD2-F1
#
_cell.length_a   1.000
_cell.length_b   1.000
_cell.length_c   1.000
_cell.angle_alpha   90.00
_cell.angle_beta   90.00
_cell.angle_gamma   90.00
#
_symmetry.space_group_name_H-M   'P 1'
#
loop_
_entity.id
_entity.type
_entity.pdbx_description
1 polymer ?
#
loop_
_entity_poly.entity_id
_entity_poly.type
_entity_poly.pdbx_seq_one_letter_code
_entity_poly.pdbx_strand_id
1 'polypeptide(L)'
;MKRIPLALDLTALVEYFFDSGLYLGLLSGTLMVRPAPFRKGSTSSTVLMALVLLSCFIACAHAQQEQKHHKKHDARKQVEALEEKWRTAQLAGDVATMDRMLSDDFIGISMSGQVNTKAQQLDRIRNHQLVLTRVELDDMKVKLLDSVAIVTSRAEVEGTSEGTAVKGTYRYTRVYRQLPSGEWKITSFEATRIQPSKSAREKPGQPGPAAHAVILEPRFG
;
A
#
# COMPACT_ATOMS: atom_id res chain seq x y z
N MET A 1 -5.51 29.20 27.85
CA MET A 1 -5.84 29.82 26.54
C MET A 1 -6.43 28.74 25.64
N LYS A 2 -7.72 28.89 25.31
CA LYS A 2 -8.56 27.89 24.62
C LYS A 2 -8.34 28.00 23.11
N ARG A 3 -8.14 26.86 22.44
CA ARG A 3 -8.08 26.74 20.97
C ARG A 3 -9.50 26.83 20.39
N ILE A 4 -9.67 27.67 19.38
CA ILE A 4 -10.88 27.78 18.55
C ILE A 4 -10.75 26.75 17.41
N PRO A 5 -11.74 25.90 17.10
CA PRO A 5 -11.78 25.19 15.83
C PRO A 5 -12.66 25.95 14.84
N LEU A 6 -12.07 26.44 13.74
CA LEU A 6 -12.79 26.79 12.52
C LEU A 6 -13.15 25.49 11.79
N ALA A 7 -14.34 24.95 12.08
CA ALA A 7 -15.05 24.08 11.16
C ALA A 7 -16.00 24.99 10.38
N LEU A 8 -15.66 25.31 9.13
CA LEU A 8 -16.60 25.90 8.19
C LEU A 8 -17.60 24.82 7.82
N ASP A 9 -18.79 24.93 8.42
CA ASP A 9 -19.95 24.09 8.17
C ASP A 9 -20.43 24.32 6.72
N LEU A 10 -20.05 23.41 5.82
CA LEU A 10 -20.43 23.45 4.40
C LEU A 10 -21.95 23.27 4.19
N THR A 11 -22.67 22.80 5.19
CA THR A 11 -24.12 22.59 5.13
C THR A 11 -24.88 23.93 5.20
N ALA A 12 -24.36 24.91 5.95
CA ALA A 12 -24.96 26.25 6.05
C ALA A 12 -24.91 27.06 4.74
N LEU A 13 -23.95 26.78 3.86
CA LEU A 13 -23.83 27.48 2.56
C LEU A 13 -24.80 26.94 1.49
N VAL A 14 -25.25 25.70 1.62
CA VAL A 14 -26.23 25.10 0.70
C VAL A 14 -27.65 25.50 1.09
N GLU A 15 -27.94 25.64 2.39
CA GLU A 15 -29.24 26.14 2.88
C GLU A 15 -29.47 27.61 2.51
N TYR A 16 -28.43 28.46 2.56
CA TYR A 16 -28.55 29.87 2.14
C TYR A 16 -28.91 30.04 0.66
N PHE A 17 -28.55 29.07 -0.19
CA PHE A 17 -28.88 29.08 -1.61
C PHE A 17 -30.27 28.52 -1.93
N PHE A 18 -30.89 27.80 -0.99
CA PHE A 18 -32.26 27.27 -1.15
C PHE A 18 -33.33 28.23 -0.61
N ASP A 19 -32.97 29.16 0.28
CA ASP A 19 -33.91 30.05 0.99
C ASP A 19 -34.21 31.39 0.26
N SER A 20 -33.59 31.66 -0.90
CA SER A 20 -33.87 32.88 -1.68
C SER A 20 -35.00 32.75 -2.72
N GLY A 21 -35.77 31.64 -2.71
CA GLY A 21 -36.84 31.35 -3.66
C GLY A 21 -38.24 31.63 -3.11
N LEU A 22 -38.72 32.87 -3.28
CA LEU A 22 -40.12 33.28 -3.08
C LEU A 22 -41.14 32.33 -3.76
N TYR A 23 -42.19 31.92 -3.04
CA TYR A 23 -43.63 31.68 -3.41
C TYR A 23 -44.23 30.70 -2.37
N LEU A 24 -45.41 30.81 -1.73
CA LEU A 24 -46.68 31.55 -1.77
C LEU A 24 -47.04 31.94 -0.30
N GLY A 25 -47.82 32.95 0.10
CA GLY A 25 -49.03 33.54 -0.47
C GLY A 25 -50.25 33.22 0.43
N LEU A 26 -50.62 34.12 1.35
CA LEU A 26 -52.00 34.37 1.83
C LEU A 26 -52.01 35.42 2.95
N LEU A 27 -52.50 36.62 2.65
CA LEU A 27 -53.49 37.33 3.48
C LEU A 27 -54.00 38.57 2.73
N SER A 28 -55.31 38.76 2.87
CA SER A 28 -56.19 39.75 2.25
C SER A 28 -55.77 41.20 2.53
N GLY A 29 -55.86 42.06 1.51
CA GLY A 29 -55.71 43.51 1.66
C GLY A 29 -55.18 44.17 0.41
N THR A 30 -56.04 44.91 -0.29
CA THR A 30 -55.73 45.69 -1.49
C THR A 30 -54.67 46.77 -1.18
N LEU A 31 -53.39 46.43 -1.32
CA LEU A 31 -52.33 47.40 -1.58
C LEU A 31 -51.86 47.20 -3.01
N MET A 32 -51.99 48.25 -3.81
CA MET A 32 -51.45 48.34 -5.16
C MET A 32 -49.92 48.29 -5.08
N VAL A 33 -49.35 47.08 -5.03
CA VAL A 33 -47.92 46.85 -5.18
C VAL A 33 -47.58 47.12 -6.65
N ARG A 34 -46.97 48.28 -6.91
CA ARG A 34 -46.33 48.54 -8.20
C ARG A 34 -45.37 47.38 -8.48
N PRO A 35 -45.45 46.68 -9.62
CA PRO A 35 -44.47 45.66 -9.95
C PRO A 35 -43.12 46.35 -10.06
N ALA A 36 -42.19 46.03 -9.17
CA ALA A 36 -40.79 46.38 -9.37
C ALA A 36 -40.36 45.76 -10.71
N PRO A 37 -39.64 46.51 -11.58
CA PRO A 37 -39.19 45.94 -12.84
C PRO A 37 -38.31 44.74 -12.51
N PHE A 38 -38.71 43.58 -13.04
CA PHE A 38 -37.91 42.36 -12.98
C PHE A 38 -36.59 42.67 -13.69
N ARG A 39 -35.55 43.02 -12.92
CA ARG A 39 -34.22 43.30 -13.43
C ARG A 39 -33.71 41.99 -14.00
N LYS A 40 -33.74 41.86 -15.33
CA LYS A 40 -33.25 40.73 -16.12
C LYS A 40 -31.82 40.43 -15.66
N GLY A 41 -31.66 39.52 -14.70
CA GLY A 41 -30.35 39.10 -14.22
C GLY A 41 -29.59 38.55 -15.41
N SER A 42 -28.43 39.13 -15.71
CA SER A 42 -27.61 38.74 -16.85
C SER A 42 -27.19 37.28 -16.69
N THR A 43 -27.88 36.36 -17.36
CA THR A 43 -27.59 34.92 -17.39
C THR A 43 -26.16 34.63 -17.82
N SER A 44 -25.52 35.57 -18.53
CA SER A 44 -24.10 35.53 -18.90
C SER A 44 -23.17 35.53 -17.69
N SER A 45 -23.51 36.24 -16.61
CA SER A 45 -22.65 36.35 -15.42
C SER A 45 -22.65 35.10 -14.57
N THR A 46 -23.78 34.39 -14.47
CA THR A 46 -23.88 33.13 -13.70
C THR A 46 -23.20 31.98 -14.42
N VAL A 47 -23.34 31.92 -15.76
CA VAL A 47 -22.67 30.92 -16.60
C VAL A 47 -21.14 31.10 -16.55
N LEU A 48 -20.64 32.33 -16.63
CA LEU A 48 -19.21 32.60 -16.52
C LEU A 48 -18.65 32.18 -15.16
N MET A 49 -19.37 32.45 -14.07
CA MET A 49 -18.95 32.06 -12.72
C MET A 49 -18.93 30.53 -12.56
N ALA A 50 -19.93 29.83 -13.09
CA ALA A 50 -19.98 28.37 -13.08
C ALA A 50 -18.81 27.73 -13.87
N LEU A 51 -18.45 28.29 -15.03
CA LEU A 51 -17.33 27.83 -15.83
C LEU A 51 -15.97 28.03 -15.14
N VAL A 52 -15.78 29.16 -14.44
CA VAL A 52 -14.57 29.43 -13.64
C VAL A 52 -14.46 28.48 -12.46
N LEU A 53 -15.56 28.20 -11.75
CA LEU A 53 -15.54 27.23 -10.65
C LEU A 53 -15.20 25.82 -11.16
N LEU A 54 -15.82 25.40 -12.26
CA LEU A 54 -15.54 24.09 -12.86
C LEU A 54 -14.08 23.96 -13.31
N SER A 55 -13.50 25.01 -13.92
CA SER A 55 -12.09 24.99 -14.31
C SER A 55 -11.14 24.96 -13.11
N CYS A 56 -11.45 25.67 -12.02
CA CYS A 56 -10.71 25.58 -10.76
C CYS A 56 -10.79 24.18 -10.15
N PHE A 57 -11.96 23.54 -10.12
CA PHE A 57 -12.12 22.17 -9.62
C PHE A 57 -11.28 21.17 -10.43
N ILE A 58 -11.28 21.28 -11.75
CA ILE A 58 -10.47 20.42 -12.63
C ILE A 58 -8.97 20.64 -12.37
N ALA A 59 -8.50 21.89 -12.26
CA ALA A 59 -7.11 22.20 -11.97
C ALA A 59 -6.66 21.64 -10.61
N CYS A 60 -7.47 21.77 -9.56
CA CYS A 60 -7.19 21.20 -8.25
C CYS A 60 -7.15 19.66 -8.28
N ALA A 61 -8.08 19.01 -8.99
CA ALA A 61 -8.09 17.55 -9.13
C ALA A 61 -6.81 17.02 -9.82
N HIS A 62 -6.35 17.69 -10.88
CA HIS A 62 -5.10 17.34 -11.55
C HIS A 62 -3.88 17.52 -10.64
N ALA A 63 -3.79 18.62 -9.90
CA ALA A 63 -2.71 18.87 -8.95
C ALA A 63 -2.66 17.79 -7.84
N GLN A 64 -3.82 17.38 -7.31
CA GLN A 64 -3.90 16.30 -6.32
C GLN A 64 -3.46 14.94 -6.88
N GLN A 65 -3.79 14.66 -8.14
CA GLN A 65 -3.40 13.42 -8.81
C GLN A 65 -1.88 13.33 -9.03
N GLU A 66 -1.24 14.42 -9.46
CA GLU A 66 0.22 14.46 -9.62
C GLU A 66 0.95 14.29 -8.29
N GLN A 67 0.48 14.95 -7.22
CA GLN A 67 1.07 14.79 -5.89
C GLN A 67 0.94 13.36 -5.37
N LYS A 68 -0.21 12.71 -5.58
CA LYS A 68 -0.42 11.30 -5.17
C LYS A 68 0.51 10.36 -5.93
N HIS A 69 0.72 10.59 -7.23
CA HIS A 69 1.63 9.79 -8.04
C HIS A 69 3.09 9.96 -7.61
N HIS A 70 3.56 11.21 -7.42
CA HIS A 70 4.90 11.50 -6.92
C HIS A 70 5.14 10.85 -5.56
N LYS A 71 4.22 11.04 -4.60
CA LYS A 71 4.31 10.42 -3.27
C LYS A 71 4.40 8.89 -3.33
N LYS A 72 3.62 8.24 -4.21
CA LYS A 72 3.71 6.79 -4.41
C LYS A 72 5.05 6.36 -4.99
N HIS A 73 5.55 7.09 -5.97
CA HIS A 73 6.85 6.81 -6.57
C HIS A 73 7.99 6.93 -5.55
N ASP A 74 7.97 7.96 -4.72
CA ASP A 74 8.96 8.17 -3.66
C ASP A 74 8.87 7.09 -2.58
N ALA A 75 7.65 6.74 -2.15
CA ALA A 75 7.44 5.65 -1.20
C ALA A 75 7.94 4.30 -1.74
N ARG A 76 7.73 4.03 -3.04
CA ARG A 76 8.25 2.82 -3.68
C ARG A 76 9.78 2.78 -3.62
N LYS A 77 10.45 3.87 -4.01
CA LYS A 77 11.92 3.96 -3.94
C LYS A 77 12.46 3.79 -2.52
N GLN A 78 11.78 4.35 -1.53
CA GLN A 78 12.13 4.15 -0.11
C GLN A 78 12.06 2.67 0.28
N VAL A 79 10.99 1.97 -0.10
CA VAL A 79 10.83 0.53 0.18
C VAL A 79 11.90 -0.31 -0.53
N GLU A 80 12.21 -0.01 -1.79
CA GLU A 80 13.28 -0.68 -2.54
C GLU A 80 14.66 -0.47 -1.86
N ALA A 81 14.94 0.73 -1.37
CA ALA A 81 16.16 1.00 -0.59
C ALA A 81 16.19 0.27 0.76
N LEU A 82 15.02 0.07 1.40
CA LEU A 82 14.92 -0.69 2.64
C LEU A 82 15.17 -2.18 2.43
N GLU A 83 14.77 -2.76 1.30
CA GLU A 83 15.13 -4.15 0.96
C GLU A 83 16.64 -4.33 0.86
N GLU A 84 17.34 -3.42 0.18
CA GLU A 84 18.81 -3.48 0.09
C GLU A 84 19.48 -3.28 1.45
N LYS A 85 18.95 -2.36 2.26
CA LYS A 85 19.45 -2.14 3.63
C LYS A 85 19.27 -3.38 4.49
N TRP A 86 18.13 -4.04 4.39
CA TRP A 86 17.88 -5.29 5.12
C TRP A 86 18.80 -6.42 4.64
N ARG A 87 18.94 -6.59 3.32
CA ARG A 87 19.87 -7.56 2.72
C ARG A 87 21.28 -7.36 3.27
N THR A 88 21.78 -6.12 3.22
CA THR A 88 23.11 -5.76 3.73
C THR A 88 23.23 -6.07 5.23
N ALA A 89 22.23 -5.71 6.03
CA ALA A 89 22.22 -5.99 7.46
C ALA A 89 22.25 -7.49 7.77
N GLN A 90 21.52 -8.32 7.03
CA GLN A 90 21.56 -9.78 7.18
C GLN A 90 22.94 -10.36 6.86
N LEU A 91 23.55 -9.94 5.76
CA LEU A 91 24.88 -10.41 5.34
C LEU A 91 25.97 -10.00 6.34
N ALA A 92 25.83 -8.84 6.97
CA ALA A 92 26.75 -8.34 7.98
C ALA A 92 26.47 -8.88 9.40
N GLY A 93 25.34 -9.54 9.63
CA GLY A 93 24.87 -9.86 10.98
C GLY A 93 24.58 -8.63 11.84
N ASP A 94 24.19 -7.51 11.24
CA ASP A 94 23.94 -6.24 11.94
C ASP A 94 22.57 -6.25 12.64
N VAL A 95 22.57 -6.87 13.83
CA VAL A 95 21.39 -6.99 14.70
C VAL A 95 20.79 -5.62 15.05
N ALA A 96 21.61 -4.58 15.24
CA ALA A 96 21.12 -3.26 15.63
C ALA A 96 20.34 -2.57 14.50
N THR A 97 20.79 -2.72 13.26
CA THR A 97 20.03 -2.23 12.10
C THR A 97 18.76 -3.03 11.88
N MET A 98 18.83 -4.36 12.00
CA MET A 98 17.64 -5.21 11.88
C MET A 98 16.59 -4.88 12.95
N ASP A 99 17.01 -4.68 14.19
CA ASP A 99 16.13 -4.31 15.31
C ASP A 99 15.37 -3.00 15.05
N ARG A 100 16.06 -1.98 14.53
CA ARG A 100 15.42 -0.72 14.13
C ARG A 100 14.44 -0.89 12.98
N MET A 101 14.67 -1.84 12.07
CA MET A 101 13.81 -2.02 10.89
C MET A 101 12.55 -2.85 11.19
N LEU A 102 12.60 -3.76 12.15
CA LEU A 102 11.46 -4.59 12.54
C LEU A 102 10.49 -3.80 13.44
N SER A 103 9.18 -3.95 13.18
CA SER A 103 8.15 -3.48 14.12
C SER A 103 8.12 -4.37 15.37
N ASP A 104 7.66 -3.82 16.49
CA ASP A 104 7.63 -4.56 17.76
C ASP A 104 6.65 -5.74 17.72
N ASP A 105 5.61 -5.65 16.88
CA ASP A 105 4.63 -6.70 16.59
C ASP A 105 5.02 -7.57 15.37
N PHE A 106 6.29 -7.57 14.95
CA PHE A 106 6.73 -8.33 13.79
C PHE A 106 6.45 -9.83 13.92
N ILE A 107 5.91 -10.41 12.83
CA ILE A 107 5.67 -11.84 12.67
C ILE A 107 6.37 -12.37 11.42
N GLY A 108 7.36 -13.24 11.62
CA GLY A 108 8.07 -13.95 10.57
C GLY A 108 7.68 -15.42 10.50
N ILE A 109 7.42 -15.94 9.31
CA ILE A 109 7.16 -17.37 9.07
C ILE A 109 8.39 -17.97 8.38
N SER A 110 9.00 -18.96 9.04
CA SER A 110 10.15 -19.68 8.49
C SER A 110 9.73 -20.66 7.38
N MET A 111 10.69 -21.20 6.66
CA MET A 111 10.44 -22.22 5.63
C MET A 111 9.80 -23.51 6.15
N SER A 112 9.91 -23.79 7.46
CA SER A 112 9.25 -24.92 8.10
C SER A 112 7.82 -24.60 8.57
N GLY A 113 7.34 -23.38 8.32
CA GLY A 113 6.05 -22.88 8.81
C GLY A 113 6.08 -22.40 10.26
N GLN A 114 7.25 -22.37 10.91
CA GLN A 114 7.36 -21.88 12.28
C GLN A 114 7.24 -20.35 12.32
N VAL A 115 6.39 -19.89 13.24
CA VAL A 115 6.19 -18.45 13.50
C VAL A 115 7.26 -17.95 14.46
N ASN A 116 7.87 -16.82 14.15
CA ASN A 116 8.92 -16.16 14.92
C ASN A 116 8.57 -14.69 15.18
N THR A 117 8.78 -14.27 16.42
CA THR A 117 8.69 -12.87 16.85
C THR A 117 9.94 -12.08 16.48
N LYS A 118 9.89 -10.74 16.62
CA LYS A 118 11.08 -9.87 16.50
C LYS A 118 12.26 -10.35 17.33
N ALA A 119 12.04 -10.63 18.62
CA ALA A 119 13.10 -11.06 19.54
C ALA A 119 13.74 -12.37 19.06
N GLN A 120 12.93 -13.38 18.74
CA GLN A 120 13.42 -14.67 18.24
C GLN A 120 14.20 -14.52 16.92
N GLN A 121 13.70 -13.69 15.99
CA GLN A 121 14.40 -13.43 14.73
C GLN A 121 15.77 -12.78 14.97
N LEU A 122 15.86 -11.80 15.87
CA LEU A 122 17.12 -11.13 16.19
C LEU A 122 18.09 -12.06 16.95
N ASP A 123 17.58 -12.90 17.84
CA ASP A 123 18.38 -13.87 18.59
C ASP A 123 19.04 -14.90 17.67
N ARG A 124 18.33 -15.35 16.62
CA ARG A 124 18.90 -16.27 15.62
C ARG A 124 20.10 -15.67 14.89
N ILE A 125 20.07 -14.36 14.61
CA ILE A 125 21.19 -13.65 13.99
C ILE A 125 22.31 -13.43 15.02
N ARG A 126 21.96 -12.95 16.22
CA ARG A 126 22.92 -12.66 17.31
C ARG A 126 23.71 -13.88 17.74
N ASN A 127 23.06 -15.04 17.81
CA ASN A 127 23.67 -16.30 18.22
C ASN A 127 24.28 -17.08 17.05
N HIS A 128 24.36 -16.47 15.85
CA HIS A 128 24.85 -17.12 14.62
C HIS A 128 24.13 -18.42 14.27
N GLN A 129 22.88 -18.58 14.72
CA GLN A 129 22.01 -19.68 14.31
C GLN A 129 21.53 -19.50 12.86
N LEU A 130 21.55 -18.27 12.34
CA LEU A 130 21.36 -17.99 10.92
C LEU A 130 22.49 -17.09 10.45
N VAL A 131 23.32 -17.59 9.54
CA VAL A 131 24.42 -16.85 8.91
C VAL A 131 24.23 -16.91 7.40
N LEU A 132 23.99 -15.77 6.76
CA LEU A 132 23.87 -15.70 5.31
C LEU A 132 25.19 -15.20 4.72
N THR A 133 25.73 -15.93 3.75
CA THR A 133 26.96 -15.55 3.04
C THR A 133 26.67 -14.99 1.66
N ARG A 134 25.52 -15.33 1.08
CA ARG A 134 25.04 -14.78 -0.20
C ARG A 134 23.53 -14.60 -0.14
N VAL A 135 23.08 -13.43 -0.58
CA VAL A 135 21.68 -13.13 -0.85
C VAL A 135 21.66 -12.30 -2.12
N GLU A 136 21.11 -12.81 -3.21
CA GLU A 136 20.87 -12.03 -4.43
C GLU A 136 19.37 -11.89 -4.66
N LEU A 137 18.93 -10.67 -4.95
CA LEU A 137 17.52 -10.34 -5.10
C LEU A 137 17.21 -10.04 -6.56
N ASP A 138 16.15 -10.65 -7.08
CA ASP A 138 15.59 -10.37 -8.41
C ASP A 138 14.05 -10.46 -8.40
N ASP A 139 13.42 -10.13 -9.54
CA ASP A 139 11.96 -10.14 -9.72
C ASP A 139 11.21 -9.40 -8.59
N MET A 140 11.78 -8.29 -8.11
CA MET A 140 11.19 -7.50 -7.02
C MET A 140 9.98 -6.72 -7.52
N LYS A 141 8.86 -6.87 -6.81
CA LYS A 141 7.61 -6.15 -7.05
C LYS A 141 7.14 -5.52 -5.77
N VAL A 142 6.80 -4.23 -5.84
CA VAL A 142 6.29 -3.45 -4.71
C VAL A 142 4.86 -3.02 -5.02
N LYS A 143 3.93 -3.41 -4.14
CA LYS A 143 2.53 -2.96 -4.17
C LYS A 143 2.28 -2.03 -2.97
N LEU A 144 1.93 -0.79 -3.26
CA LEU A 144 1.61 0.22 -2.24
C LEU A 144 0.09 0.29 -1.98
N LEU A 145 -0.28 0.23 -0.71
CA LEU A 145 -1.64 0.29 -0.17
C LEU A 145 -1.66 1.28 1.00
N ASP A 146 -2.02 2.54 0.75
CA ASP A 146 -2.00 3.62 1.73
C ASP A 146 -0.67 3.70 2.53
N SER A 147 -0.68 3.28 3.80
CA SER A 147 0.48 3.24 4.70
C SER A 147 1.16 1.87 4.75
N VAL A 148 0.88 0.98 3.80
CA VAL A 148 1.39 -0.38 3.73
C VAL A 148 2.09 -0.59 2.40
N ALA A 149 3.22 -1.29 2.42
CA ALA A 149 3.88 -1.79 1.22
C ALA A 149 4.01 -3.31 1.31
N ILE A 150 3.58 -4.01 0.25
CA ILE A 150 3.77 -5.45 0.10
C ILE A 150 4.86 -5.64 -0.96
N VAL A 151 5.95 -6.26 -0.56
CA VAL A 151 7.07 -6.63 -1.43
C VAL A 151 7.00 -8.12 -1.70
N THR A 152 7.14 -8.51 -2.97
CA THR A 152 7.47 -9.89 -3.34
C THR A 152 8.75 -9.87 -4.14
N SER A 153 9.67 -10.81 -3.87
CA SER A 153 10.91 -10.93 -4.66
C SER A 153 11.43 -12.36 -4.63
N ARG A 154 12.17 -12.72 -5.67
CA ARG A 154 12.97 -13.94 -5.70
C ARG A 154 14.33 -13.66 -5.05
N ALA A 155 14.77 -14.58 -4.21
CA ALA A 155 16.07 -14.54 -3.56
C ALA A 155 16.87 -15.81 -3.82
N GLU A 156 18.11 -15.68 -4.29
CA GLU A 156 19.09 -16.76 -4.26
C GLU A 156 19.92 -16.63 -2.97
N VAL A 157 19.90 -17.66 -2.14
CA VAL A 157 20.45 -17.62 -0.79
C VAL A 157 21.46 -18.74 -0.58
N GLU A 158 22.59 -18.39 0.02
CA GLU A 158 23.57 -19.33 0.57
C GLU A 158 23.93 -18.92 2.00
N GLY A 159 24.17 -19.92 2.86
CA GLY A 159 24.54 -19.69 4.26
C GLY A 159 24.40 -20.95 5.11
N THR A 160 24.21 -20.75 6.41
CA THR A 160 23.92 -21.80 7.39
C THR A 160 22.71 -21.43 8.23
N SER A 161 21.91 -22.43 8.58
CA SER A 161 20.81 -22.31 9.54
C SER A 161 20.90 -23.47 10.54
N GLU A 162 20.96 -23.17 11.83
CA GLU A 162 21.16 -24.13 12.92
C GLU A 162 22.35 -25.08 12.63
N GLY A 163 23.46 -24.52 12.15
CA GLY A 163 24.66 -25.28 11.78
C GLY A 163 24.57 -26.07 10.48
N THR A 164 23.39 -26.14 9.83
CA THR A 164 23.19 -26.87 8.57
C THR A 164 23.35 -25.93 7.38
N ALA A 165 24.13 -26.33 6.37
CA ALA A 165 24.28 -25.54 5.16
C ALA A 165 22.95 -25.40 4.40
N VAL A 166 22.62 -24.17 4.01
CA VAL A 166 21.43 -23.84 3.23
C VAL A 166 21.87 -23.21 1.92
N LYS A 167 21.39 -23.78 0.81
CA LYS A 167 21.50 -23.20 -0.53
C LYS A 167 20.20 -23.39 -1.30
N GLY A 168 19.68 -22.33 -1.89
CA GLY A 168 18.46 -22.44 -2.68
C GLY A 168 17.92 -21.12 -3.18
N THR A 169 16.86 -21.23 -3.97
CA THR A 169 16.10 -20.10 -4.47
C THR A 169 14.75 -20.05 -3.76
N TYR A 170 14.37 -18.84 -3.35
CA TYR A 170 13.19 -18.58 -2.55
C TYR A 170 12.33 -17.52 -3.21
N ARG A 171 11.02 -17.59 -3.00
CA ARG A 171 10.10 -16.48 -3.18
C ARG A 171 9.70 -16.02 -1.80
N TYR A 172 9.90 -14.74 -1.49
CA TYR A 172 9.45 -14.18 -0.23
C TYR A 172 8.39 -13.11 -0.44
N THR A 173 7.57 -12.94 0.59
CA THR A 173 6.70 -11.79 0.77
C THR A 173 7.15 -11.05 2.01
N ARG A 174 7.24 -9.73 1.92
CA ARG A 174 7.51 -8.86 3.06
C ARG A 174 6.52 -7.72 3.11
N VAL A 175 6.01 -7.44 4.30
CA VAL A 175 5.06 -6.35 4.51
C VAL A 175 5.74 -5.27 5.34
N TYR A 176 5.68 -4.04 4.84
CA TYR A 176 6.05 -2.85 5.58
C TYR A 176 4.82 -2.04 5.95
N ARG A 177 4.90 -1.38 7.10
CA ARG A 177 3.95 -0.35 7.52
C ARG A 177 4.70 0.96 7.75
N GLN A 178 4.18 2.04 7.18
CA GLN A 178 4.64 3.40 7.45
C GLN A 178 3.95 3.90 8.72
N LEU A 179 4.76 4.32 9.69
CA LEU A 179 4.28 4.97 10.90
C LEU A 179 3.88 6.42 10.58
N PRO A 180 3.07 7.08 11.44
CA PRO A 180 2.74 8.50 11.28
C PRO A 180 3.96 9.43 11.23
N SER A 181 5.10 9.00 11.80
CA SER A 181 6.39 9.69 11.69
C SER A 181 7.01 9.66 10.28
N GLY A 182 6.47 8.85 9.37
CA GLY A 182 7.02 8.61 8.04
C GLY A 182 8.02 7.44 7.97
N GLU A 183 8.43 6.90 9.11
CA GLU A 183 9.33 5.74 9.18
C GLU A 183 8.62 4.45 8.75
N TRP A 184 9.29 3.63 7.95
CA TRP A 184 8.81 2.31 7.56
C TRP A 184 9.37 1.23 8.48
N LYS A 185 8.50 0.33 8.94
CA LYS A 185 8.87 -0.87 9.69
C LYS A 185 8.41 -2.13 8.97
N ILE A 186 9.21 -3.18 9.04
CA ILE A 186 8.84 -4.52 8.58
C ILE A 186 7.93 -5.13 9.65
N THR A 187 6.70 -5.46 9.27
CA THR A 187 5.71 -6.07 10.17
C THR A 187 5.49 -7.55 9.90
N SER A 188 5.76 -8.02 8.68
CA SER A 188 5.68 -9.44 8.38
C SER A 188 6.66 -9.87 7.31
N PHE A 189 7.10 -11.13 7.40
CA PHE A 189 7.94 -11.79 6.41
C PHE A 189 7.59 -13.28 6.31
N GLU A 190 7.55 -13.80 5.10
CA GLU A 190 7.45 -15.23 4.83
C GLU A 190 8.27 -15.57 3.58
N ALA A 191 8.90 -16.74 3.57
CA ALA A 191 9.63 -17.24 2.41
C ALA A 191 9.32 -18.71 2.11
N THR A 192 9.11 -18.99 0.84
CA THR A 192 8.83 -20.34 0.32
C THR A 192 9.92 -20.75 -0.67
N ARG A 193 10.42 -21.98 -0.55
CA ARG A 193 11.40 -22.52 -1.48
C ARG A 193 10.79 -22.70 -2.86
N ILE A 194 11.43 -22.15 -3.89
CA ILE A 194 11.06 -22.43 -5.27
C ILE A 194 11.64 -23.81 -5.61
N GLN A 195 10.77 -24.79 -5.82
CA GLN A 195 11.19 -26.09 -6.33
C GLN A 195 11.28 -26.02 -7.86
N PRO A 196 12.31 -26.62 -8.49
CA PRO A 196 12.31 -26.80 -9.93
C PRO A 196 11.06 -27.62 -10.30
N SER A 197 10.24 -27.11 -11.22
CA SER A 197 9.07 -27.87 -11.68
C SER A 197 9.52 -29.18 -12.32
N LYS A 198 8.78 -30.28 -12.09
CA LYS A 198 9.05 -31.58 -12.73
C LYS A 198 9.10 -31.49 -14.26
N SER A 199 8.38 -30.54 -14.87
CA SER A 199 8.37 -30.30 -16.33
C SER A 199 9.72 -29.86 -16.91
N ALA A 200 10.62 -29.28 -16.11
CA ALA A 200 11.97 -28.93 -16.58
C ALA A 200 12.93 -30.13 -16.59
N ARG A 201 12.52 -31.27 -16.01
CA ARG A 201 13.31 -32.52 -15.98
C ARG A 201 13.08 -33.41 -17.20
N GLU A 202 11.95 -33.25 -17.89
CA GLU A 202 11.68 -33.91 -19.17
C GLU A 202 12.24 -33.06 -20.32
N LYS A 203 13.48 -33.35 -20.72
CA LYS A 203 13.99 -32.92 -22.03
C LYS A 203 13.16 -33.62 -23.14
N PRO A 204 12.87 -32.96 -24.28
CA PRO A 204 12.21 -33.61 -25.41
C PRO A 204 13.12 -34.72 -25.95
N GLY A 205 12.66 -35.97 -25.90
CA GLY A 205 13.35 -37.11 -26.54
C GLY A 205 13.38 -38.42 -25.76
N GLN A 206 12.79 -38.51 -24.57
CA GLN A 206 12.75 -39.77 -23.83
C GLN A 206 11.29 -40.13 -23.50
N PRO A 207 10.74 -41.25 -24.02
CA PRO A 207 9.39 -41.65 -23.67
C PRO A 207 9.38 -42.10 -22.20
N GLY A 208 8.74 -41.31 -21.33
CA GLY A 208 8.45 -41.69 -19.96
C GLY A 208 7.44 -42.85 -19.93
N PRO A 209 7.50 -43.74 -18.92
CA PRO A 209 6.57 -44.85 -18.82
C PRO A 209 5.15 -44.31 -18.56
N ALA A 210 4.18 -44.80 -19.33
CA ALA A 210 2.78 -44.47 -19.17
C ALA A 210 2.29 -44.85 -17.77
N ALA A 211 1.98 -43.84 -16.95
CA ALA A 211 1.29 -44.02 -15.68
C ALA A 211 -0.15 -43.51 -15.81
N HIS A 212 -1.07 -44.46 -15.90
CA HIS A 212 -2.49 -44.25 -15.67
C HIS A 212 -2.74 -43.80 -14.22
N ALA A 213 -3.64 -42.83 -14.06
CA ALA A 213 -4.76 -42.86 -13.10
C ALA A 213 -5.01 -41.55 -12.31
N VAL A 214 -6.18 -40.99 -12.62
CA VAL A 214 -7.20 -40.40 -11.72
C VAL A 214 -6.86 -39.06 -11.05
N ILE A 215 -7.36 -37.99 -11.66
CA ILE A 215 -7.58 -36.70 -11.03
C ILE A 215 -8.88 -36.79 -10.22
N LEU A 216 -8.80 -36.70 -8.89
CA LEU A 216 -9.94 -36.31 -8.07
C LEU A 216 -9.84 -34.81 -7.81
N GLU A 217 -10.75 -34.04 -8.41
CA GLU A 217 -10.90 -32.61 -8.13
C GLU A 217 -11.44 -32.42 -6.70
N PRO A 218 -10.87 -31.50 -5.89
CA PRO A 218 -11.46 -31.13 -4.61
C PRO A 218 -12.67 -30.21 -4.85
N ARG A 219 -13.86 -30.67 -4.46
CA ARG A 219 -15.03 -29.79 -4.29
C ARG A 219 -14.83 -28.94 -3.05
N PHE A 220 -14.71 -27.63 -3.23
CA PHE A 220 -14.85 -26.67 -2.14
C PHE A 220 -16.33 -26.52 -1.81
N GLY A 221 -16.67 -26.71 -0.54
CA GLY A 221 -17.96 -26.33 0.06
C GLY A 221 -17.86 -25.01 0.77
#